data_AF-A0A9W6NM90-F1
#
_entry.id   AF-A0A9W6NM90-F1
#
_cell.length_a   1.000
_cell.length_b   1.000
_cell.length_c   1.000
_cell.angle_alpha   90.00
_cell.angle_beta   90.00
_cell.angle_gamma   90.00
#
_symmetry.space_group_name_H-M   'P 1'
#
loop_
_entity.id
_entity.type
_entity.pdbx_description
1 polymer ?
#
loop_
_entity_poly.entity_id
_entity_poly.type
_entity_poly.pdbx_seq_one_letter_code
_entity_poly.pdbx_strand_id
1 'polypeptide(L)'
;MFYRSSDILITSTHVVLLRPGEQRFRLEEIRSPYIVKHGRGAGFRAGHEIRARIGAVDVRIFYTTNRATFGSVRRALIRALENRTDPLPI
;
A
#
# COMPACT_ATOMS: atom_id res chain seq x y z
N MET A 1 -4.62 10.02 9.85
CA MET A 1 -5.06 8.81 9.10
C MET A 1 -5.21 9.18 7.63
N PHE A 2 -4.70 8.39 6.70
CA PHE A 2 -4.68 8.74 5.26
C PHE A 2 -5.67 7.97 4.41
N TYR A 3 -6.01 6.73 4.76
CA TYR A 3 -7.00 5.92 4.02
C TYR A 3 -7.55 4.79 4.88
N ARG A 4 -8.81 4.41 4.67
CA ARG A 4 -9.46 3.26 5.30
C ARG A 4 -10.44 2.60 4.32
N SER A 5 -10.36 1.28 4.20
CA SER A 5 -11.37 0.43 3.56
C SER A 5 -11.58 -0.85 4.36
N SER A 6 -12.38 -1.79 3.83
CA SER A 6 -12.52 -3.15 4.39
C SER A 6 -11.25 -3.99 4.28
N ASP A 7 -10.30 -3.60 3.42
CA ASP A 7 -9.14 -4.43 3.07
C ASP A 7 -7.81 -3.82 3.54
N ILE A 8 -7.75 -2.49 3.67
CA ILE A 8 -6.52 -1.78 4.03
C ILE A 8 -6.78 -0.52 4.85
N LEU A 9 -5.92 -0.27 5.83
CA LEU A 9 -5.85 0.96 6.62
C LEU A 9 -4.44 1.55 6.49
N ILE A 10 -4.36 2.84 6.17
CA ILE A 10 -3.09 3.58 6.08
C ILE A 10 -3.14 4.74 7.07
N THR A 11 -2.24 4.70 8.06
CA THR A 11 -2.08 5.74 9.08
C THR A 11 -0.77 6.50 8.88
N SER A 12 -0.44 7.42 9.79
CA SER A 12 0.85 8.11 9.80
C SER A 12 2.02 7.26 10.28
N THR A 13 1.77 6.05 10.78
CA THR A 13 2.81 5.18 11.31
C THR A 13 2.76 3.77 10.73
N HIS A 14 1.60 3.31 10.27
CA HIS A 14 1.37 1.93 9.86
C HIS A 14 0.59 1.81 8.55
N VAL A 15 0.86 0.71 7.85
CA VAL A 15 -0.05 0.13 6.86
C VAL A 15 -0.57 -1.19 7.43
N VAL A 16 -1.88 -1.35 7.49
CA VAL A 16 -2.55 -2.55 7.99
C VAL A 16 -3.37 -3.17 6.87
N LEU A 17 -3.04 -4.40 6.50
CA LEU A 17 -3.85 -5.23 5.60
C LEU A 17 -4.84 -6.00 6.47
N LEU A 18 -6.12 -5.94 6.13
CA LEU A 18 -7.19 -6.56 6.93
C LEU A 18 -7.62 -7.92 6.37
N ARG A 19 -7.29 -8.21 5.10
CA ARG A 19 -7.65 -9.44 4.39
C ARG A 19 -6.52 -9.92 3.47
N PRO A 20 -6.35 -11.24 3.26
CA PRO A 20 -7.14 -12.36 3.82
C PRO A 20 -6.83 -12.67 5.29
N GLY A 21 -5.75 -12.09 5.85
CA GLY A 21 -5.41 -12.13 7.26
C GLY A 21 -4.74 -10.82 7.66
N GLU A 22 -4.85 -10.46 8.93
CA GLU A 22 -4.35 -9.17 9.38
C GLU A 22 -2.82 -9.12 9.34
N GLN A 23 -2.25 -8.14 8.64
CA GLN A 23 -0.81 -7.89 8.60
C GLN A 23 -0.55 -6.41 8.84
N ARG A 24 0.41 -6.10 9.73
CA ARG A 24 0.76 -4.73 10.11
C ARG A 24 2.21 -4.46 9.75
N PHE A 25 2.45 -3.38 9.02
CA PHE A 25 3.78 -2.93 8.63
C PHE A 25 4.00 -1.51 9.13
N ARG A 26 5.16 -1.23 9.72
CA ARG A 26 5.51 0.16 10.06
C ARG A 26 5.98 0.88 8.80
N LEU A 27 5.65 2.16 8.67
CA LEU A 27 6.07 2.96 7.51
C LEU A 27 7.60 3.09 7.39
N GLU A 28 8.32 2.99 8.50
CA GLU A 28 9.80 2.97 8.55
C GLU A 28 10.41 1.71 7.92
N GLU A 29 9.65 0.60 7.88
CA GLU A 29 10.07 -0.68 7.32
C GLU A 29 9.79 -0.77 5.81
N ILE A 30 8.85 0.03 5.30
CA ILE A 30 8.44 0.06 3.90
C ILE A 30 9.53 0.74 3.05
N ARG A 31 10.28 -0.05 2.28
CA ARG A 31 11.33 0.42 1.38
C ARG A 31 10.94 0.22 -0.08
N SER A 32 11.30 1.18 -0.92
CA SER A 32 11.19 1.13 -2.38
C SER A 32 9.82 0.63 -2.89
N PRO A 33 8.69 1.28 -2.54
CA PRO A 33 7.39 0.86 -3.03
C PRO A 33 7.29 1.05 -4.55
N TYR A 34 6.74 0.06 -5.25
CA TYR A 34 6.61 0.07 -6.71
C TYR A 34 5.28 -0.56 -7.16
N ILE A 35 4.92 -0.30 -8.42
CA ILE A 35 3.63 -0.70 -9.01
C ILE A 35 3.85 -1.86 -9.96
N VAL A 36 3.05 -2.92 -9.80
CA VAL A 36 2.93 -4.01 -10.78
C VAL A 36 1.57 -3.89 -11.47
N LYS A 37 1.60 -3.88 -12.81
CA LYS A 37 0.38 -3.91 -13.64
C LYS A 37 0.21 -5.32 -14.17
N HIS A 38 -0.93 -5.92 -13.85
CA HIS A 38 -1.30 -7.24 -14.36
C HIS A 38 -2.05 -7.08 -15.68
N GLY A 39 -1.62 -7.81 -16.71
CA GLY A 39 -2.26 -7.79 -18.03
C GLY A 39 -3.69 -8.31 -18.01
N ARG A 40 -4.44 -8.03 -19.07
CA ARG A 40 -5.74 -8.68 -19.33
C ARG A 40 -5.48 -10.07 -19.90
N GLY A 41 -5.92 -11.11 -19.20
CA GLY A 41 -6.03 -12.48 -19.73
C GLY A 41 -7.49 -12.84 -20.01
N ALA A 42 -7.74 -13.94 -20.72
CA ALA A 42 -9.08 -14.45 -20.97
C ALA A 42 -9.84 -14.62 -19.63
N GLY A 43 -10.83 -13.76 -19.38
CA GLY A 43 -11.66 -13.79 -18.17
C GLY A 43 -11.17 -12.94 -16.97
N PHE A 44 -9.98 -12.33 -17.01
CA PHE A 44 -9.45 -11.57 -15.87
C PHE A 44 -9.37 -10.06 -16.14
N ARG A 45 -9.91 -9.24 -15.21
CA ARG A 45 -9.74 -7.78 -15.24
C ARG A 45 -8.29 -7.44 -14.91
N ALA A 46 -7.73 -6.46 -15.63
CA ALA A 46 -6.39 -5.95 -15.36
C ALA A 46 -6.29 -5.46 -13.90
N GLY A 47 -5.42 -6.10 -13.13
CA GLY A 47 -5.17 -5.79 -11.73
C GLY A 47 -4.06 -4.75 -11.57
N HIS A 48 -4.16 -3.94 -10.53
CA HIS A 48 -3.11 -3.03 -10.11
C HIS A 48 -2.63 -3.45 -8.73
N GLU A 49 -1.33 -3.60 -8.58
CA GLU A 49 -0.70 -4.04 -7.35
C GLU A 49 0.35 -3.04 -6.89
N ILE A 50 0.41 -2.80 -5.57
CA ILE A 50 1.49 -2.09 -4.91
C ILE A 50 2.32 -3.12 -4.15
N ARG A 51 3.62 -3.17 -4.44
CA ARG A 51 4.60 -3.99 -3.73
C ARG A 51 5.63 -3.10 -3.06
N ALA A 52 6.23 -3.59 -1.99
CA ALA A 52 7.31 -2.91 -1.30
C ALA A 52 8.21 -3.92 -0.60
N ARG A 53 9.46 -3.53 -0.40
CA ARG A 53 10.41 -4.32 0.38
C ARG A 53 10.22 -4.05 1.86
N ILE A 54 10.00 -5.11 2.65
CA ILE A 54 9.95 -5.13 4.10
C ILE A 54 11.11 -6.01 4.58
N GLY A 55 12.16 -5.39 5.11
CA GLY A 55 13.41 -6.09 5.43
C GLY A 55 14.02 -6.75 4.18
N ALA A 56 14.11 -8.08 4.18
CA ALA A 56 14.63 -8.86 3.06
C ALA A 56 13.55 -9.35 2.08
N VAL A 57 12.27 -9.17 2.40
CA VAL A 57 11.15 -9.78 1.68
C VAL A 57 10.41 -8.72 0.87
N ASP A 58 9.98 -9.11 -0.34
CA ASP A 58 9.11 -8.27 -1.16
C ASP A 58 7.65 -8.63 -0.90
N VAL A 59 6.89 -7.66 -0.42
CA VAL A 59 5.54 -7.85 0.10
C VAL A 59 4.54 -7.10 -0.76
N ARG A 60 3.44 -7.79 -1.09
CA ARG A 60 2.27 -7.16 -1.70
C ARG A 60 1.51 -6.37 -0.64
N ILE A 61 1.53 -5.06 -0.76
CA ILE A 61 0.82 -4.14 0.13
C ILE A 61 -0.65 -3.99 -0.28
N PHE A 62 -0.94 -3.96 -1.58
CA PHE A 62 -2.32 -3.77 -2.02
C PHE A 62 -2.55 -4.34 -3.42
N TYR A 63 -3.73 -4.89 -3.67
CA TYR A 63 -4.18 -5.31 -4.99
C TYR A 63 -5.63 -4.91 -5.21
N THR A 64 -5.94 -4.39 -6.40
CA THR A 64 -7.32 -4.17 -6.82
C THR A 64 -7.45 -4.14 -8.34
N THR A 65 -8.62 -4.50 -8.85
CA THR A 65 -8.98 -4.27 -10.25
C THR A 65 -9.64 -2.89 -10.46
N ASN A 66 -9.99 -2.17 -9.39
CA ASN A 66 -10.61 -0.85 -9.46
C ASN A 66 -9.56 0.27 -9.50
N ARG A 67 -9.46 0.95 -10.64
CA ARG A 67 -8.48 2.04 -10.85
C ARG A 67 -8.68 3.23 -9.92
N ALA A 68 -9.92 3.57 -9.56
CA ALA A 68 -10.21 4.67 -8.64
C ALA A 68 -9.72 4.32 -7.22
N THR A 69 -10.05 3.12 -6.74
CA THR A 69 -9.55 2.60 -5.45
C THR A 69 -8.03 2.56 -5.43
N PHE A 70 -7.40 2.05 -6.49
CA PHE A 70 -5.94 2.03 -6.62
C PHE A 70 -5.33 3.45 -6.53
N GLY A 71 -5.90 4.42 -7.23
CA GLY A 71 -5.45 5.81 -7.18
C GLY A 71 -5.51 6.41 -5.78
N SER A 72 -6.60 6.14 -5.05
CA SER A 72 -6.78 6.61 -3.67
C SER A 72 -5.79 5.97 -2.70
N VAL A 73 -5.61 4.65 -2.76
CA VAL A 73 -4.63 3.94 -1.92
C VAL A 73 -3.21 4.38 -2.23
N ARG A 74 -2.85 4.51 -3.51
CA ARG A 74 -1.52 5.01 -3.93
C ARG A 74 -1.23 6.39 -3.36
N ARG A 75 -2.15 7.35 -3.51
CA ARG A 75 -1.97 8.72 -2.98
C ARG A 75 -1.84 8.72 -1.47
N ALA A 76 -2.65 7.92 -0.78
CA ALA A 76 -2.58 7.81 0.68
C ALA A 76 -1.24 7.23 1.15
N LEU A 77 -0.74 6.20 0.48
CA LEU A 77 0.57 5.62 0.79
C LEU A 77 1.70 6.62 0.55
N ILE A 78 1.69 7.34 -0.58
CA ILE A 78 2.68 8.39 -0.87
C ILE A 78 2.69 9.43 0.25
N ARG A 79 1.53 9.99 0.60
CA ARG A 79 1.42 10.97 1.69
C ARG A 79 1.92 10.42 3.02
N ALA A 80 1.61 9.17 3.34
CA ALA A 80 2.08 8.54 4.56
C ALA A 80 3.61 8.40 4.59
N LEU A 81 4.21 8.02 3.46
CA LEU A 81 5.67 7.89 3.32
C LEU A 81 6.39 9.22 3.30
N GLU A 82 5.78 10.28 2.75
CA GLU A 82 6.32 11.65 2.79
C GLU A 82 6.34 12.17 4.23
N ASN A 83 5.22 12.02 4.96
CA ASN A 83 5.11 12.44 6.36
C ASN A 83 6.04 11.67 7.31
N ARG A 84 6.57 10.50 6.92
CA ARG A 84 7.57 9.80 7.76
C ARG A 84 8.90 10.53 7.84
N THR A 85 9.16 11.42 6.88
CA THR A 85 10.46 12.08 6.68
C THR A 85 10.55 13.40 7.44
N ASP A 86 9.42 13.90 7.97
CA ASP A 86 9.44 15.03 8.88
C ASP A 86 9.90 14.57 10.27
N PRO A 87 11.04 15.08 10.78
CA PRO A 87 11.35 14.95 12.20
C PRO A 87 10.25 15.68 12.99
N LEU A 88 9.87 15.11 14.13
CA LEU A 88 9.07 15.84 15.11
C LEU A 88 9.73 17.20 15.40
N PRO A 89 8.98 18.31 15.47
CA PRO A 89 9.54 19.57 15.94
C PRO A 89 10.04 19.37 17.37
N ILE A 90 11.33 19.65 17.57
CA ILE A 90 12.01 19.75 18.88
C ILE A 90 11.36 20.83 19.75
#